data_AF-A0A7V4E688-F1
#
_entry.id   AF-A0A7V4E688-F1
#
_cell.length_a   1.000
_cell.length_b   1.000
_cell.length_c   1.000
_cell.angle_alpha   90.00
_cell.angle_beta   90.00
_cell.angle_gamma   90.00
#
_symmetry.space_group_name_H-M   'P 1'
#
loop_
_entity.id
_entity.type
_entity.pdbx_description
1 polymer ?
#
loop_
_entity_poly.entity_id
_entity_poly.type
_entity_poly.pdbx_seq_one_letter_code
_entity_poly.pdbx_strand_id
1 'polypeptide(L)'
;MKPWPASSARQGFRSSLYLLGLTYQGFGLLMLAFALLALGWKEDAKGFLLGAVLGMGLGKALQGVGHAEAQPPRAEVFATVA
;
A
#
# COMPACT_ATOMS: atom_id res chain seq x y z
N MET A 1 39.52 -2.34 6.88
CA MET A 1 38.16 -1.75 6.91
C MET A 1 37.18 -2.85 6.58
N LYS A 2 36.12 -3.02 7.39
CA LYS A 2 35.12 -4.09 7.20
C LYS A 2 34.28 -3.75 5.94
N PRO A 3 34.10 -4.65 4.97
CA PRO A 3 33.34 -4.34 3.76
C PRO A 3 31.89 -4.06 4.14
N TRP A 4 31.35 -2.95 3.64
CA TRP A 4 29.98 -2.54 3.87
C TRP A 4 29.02 -3.54 3.21
N PRO A 5 27.95 -4.00 3.88
CA PRO A 5 26.98 -4.89 3.26
C PRO A 5 26.32 -4.14 2.11
N ALA A 6 26.46 -4.67 0.89
CA ALA A 6 25.86 -4.09 -0.30
C ALA A 6 24.33 -4.15 -0.18
N SER A 7 23.67 -3.00 0.05
CA SER A 7 22.21 -2.91 -0.05
C SER A 7 21.81 -3.15 -1.50
N SER A 8 21.10 -4.24 -1.77
CA SER A 8 20.59 -4.52 -3.10
C SER A 8 19.41 -3.59 -3.38
N ALA A 9 19.54 -2.68 -4.34
CA ALA A 9 18.48 -1.75 -4.73
C ALA A 9 17.15 -2.45 -5.11
N ARG A 10 17.24 -3.71 -5.54
CA ARG A 10 16.09 -4.56 -5.89
C ARG A 10 15.23 -4.93 -4.68
N GLN A 11 15.85 -4.95 -3.50
CA GLN A 11 15.21 -5.33 -2.23
C GLN A 11 14.41 -4.14 -1.66
N GLY A 12 15.02 -2.94 -1.65
CA GLY A 12 14.32 -1.71 -1.24
C GLY A 12 13.16 -1.29 -2.14
N PHE A 13 13.24 -1.60 -3.44
CA PHE A 13 12.10 -1.38 -4.34
C PHE A 13 10.90 -2.28 -3.99
N ARG A 14 11.16 -3.55 -3.62
CA ARG A 14 10.11 -4.51 -3.26
C ARG A 14 9.47 -4.20 -1.90
N SER A 15 10.23 -3.71 -0.93
CA SER A 15 9.70 -3.25 0.37
C SER A 15 8.81 -2.01 0.20
N SER A 16 9.23 -1.06 -0.64
CA SER A 16 8.44 0.13 -0.98
C SER A 16 7.12 -0.23 -1.69
N LEU A 17 7.14 -1.16 -2.65
CA LEU A 17 5.93 -1.65 -3.32
C LEU A 17 4.96 -2.33 -2.35
N TYR A 18 5.49 -3.08 -1.38
CA TYR A 18 4.67 -3.72 -0.35
C TYR A 18 3.97 -2.68 0.54
N LEU A 19 4.69 -1.66 1.02
CA LEU A 19 4.13 -0.58 1.82
C LEU A 19 3.12 0.25 1.03
N LEU A 20 3.42 0.54 -0.24
CA LEU A 20 2.49 1.22 -1.13
C LEU A 20 1.19 0.40 -1.28
N GLY A 21 1.31 -0.91 -1.48
CA GLY A 21 0.16 -1.81 -1.55
C GLY A 21 -0.68 -1.84 -0.27
N LEU A 22 -0.04 -1.80 0.91
CA LEU A 22 -0.71 -1.68 2.20
C LEU A 22 -1.50 -0.37 2.31
N THR A 23 -0.89 0.75 1.91
CA THR A 23 -1.53 2.07 1.92
C THR A 23 -2.77 2.10 1.02
N TYR A 24 -2.69 1.56 -0.20
CA TYR A 24 -3.83 1.47 -1.11
C TYR A 24 -4.97 0.60 -0.55
N GLN A 25 -4.65 -0.50 0.14
CA GLN A 25 -5.67 -1.30 0.83
C GLN A 25 -6.33 -0.51 1.96
N GLY A 26 -5.56 0.26 2.73
CA GLY A 26 -6.09 1.15 3.77
C GLY A 26 -7.08 2.17 3.20
N PHE A 27 -6.73 2.84 2.10
CA PHE A 27 -7.66 3.73 1.39
C PHE A 27 -8.88 3.00 0.84
N GLY A 28 -8.72 1.77 0.34
CA GLY A 28 -9.83 0.94 -0.12
C GLY A 28 -10.83 0.62 1.00
N LEU A 29 -10.34 0.29 2.20
CA LEU A 29 -11.18 0.08 3.39
C LEU A 29 -11.88 1.37 3.84
N LEU A 30 -11.19 2.51 3.79
CA LEU A 30 -11.79 3.81 4.11
C LEU A 30 -12.94 4.14 3.13
N MET A 31 -12.72 3.91 1.83
CA MET A 31 -13.75 4.09 0.81
C MET A 31 -14.93 3.12 1.01
N LEU A 32 -14.68 1.88 1.43
CA LEU A 32 -15.74 0.94 1.79
C LEU A 32 -16.58 1.47 2.97
N ALA A 33 -15.94 2.03 4.00
CA ALA A 33 -16.64 2.61 5.13
C ALA A 33 -17.53 3.80 4.70
N PHE A 34 -17.03 4.67 3.82
CA PHE A 34 -17.85 5.75 3.24
C PHE A 34 -18.98 5.23 2.36
N ALA A 35 -18.77 4.15 1.59
CA ALA A 35 -19.83 3.52 0.82
C ALA A 35 -20.96 3.03 1.73
N LEU A 36 -20.63 2.39 2.86
CA LEU A 36 -21.62 1.93 3.85
C LEU A 36 -22.36 3.12 4.49
N LEU A 37 -21.65 4.20 4.79
CA LEU A 37 -22.25 5.43 5.31
C LEU A 37 -23.22 6.04 4.31
N ALA A 38 -22.83 6.16 3.05
CA ALA A 38 -23.66 6.67 1.96
C ALA A 38 -24.93 5.83 1.77
N LEU A 39 -24.82 4.50 1.84
CA LEU A 39 -25.99 3.61 1.80
C LEU A 39 -26.93 3.85 2.98
N GLY A 40 -26.39 4.05 4.19
CA GLY A 40 -27.17 4.39 5.39
C GLY A 40 -27.93 5.72 5.26
N TRP A 41 -27.34 6.69 4.56
CA TRP A 41 -27.96 7.99 4.26
C TRP A 41 -28.82 7.99 2.98
N LYS A 42 -28.93 6.86 2.27
CA LYS A 42 -29.62 6.73 0.96
C LYS A 42 -29.01 7.63 -0.14
N GLU A 43 -27.71 7.88 -0.07
CA GLU A 43 -26.93 8.59 -1.09
C GLU A 43 -26.31 7.61 -2.10
N ASP A 44 -25.75 8.15 -3.19
CA ASP A 44 -25.07 7.35 -4.21
C ASP A 44 -23.71 6.83 -3.71
N ALA A 45 -23.62 5.53 -3.46
CA ALA A 45 -22.42 4.87 -2.97
C ALA A 45 -21.47 4.38 -4.10
N LYS A 46 -21.84 4.51 -5.38
CA LYS A 46 -21.10 3.89 -6.50
C LYS A 46 -19.66 4.39 -6.60
N GLY A 47 -19.43 5.68 -6.40
CA GLY A 47 -18.08 6.26 -6.45
C GLY A 47 -17.18 5.69 -5.35
N PHE A 48 -17.71 5.59 -4.14
CA PHE A 48 -17.00 5.00 -3.00
C PHE A 48 -16.75 3.50 -3.18
N LEU A 49 -17.73 2.75 -3.69
CA LEU A 49 -17.55 1.32 -3.99
C LEU A 49 -16.49 1.09 -5.06
N LEU A 50 -16.49 1.89 -6.12
CA LEU A 50 -15.47 1.80 -7.17
C LEU A 50 -14.07 2.13 -6.61
N GLY A 51 -13.96 3.16 -5.78
CA GLY A 51 -12.72 3.49 -5.06
C GLY A 51 -12.26 2.37 -4.12
N ALA A 52 -13.19 1.70 -3.43
CA ALA A 52 -12.90 0.57 -2.55
C ALA A 52 -12.34 -0.62 -3.33
N VAL A 53 -12.98 -0.99 -4.45
CA VAL A 53 -12.53 -2.08 -5.32
C VAL A 53 -11.16 -1.77 -5.92
N LEU A 54 -10.94 -0.55 -6.39
CA LEU A 54 -9.65 -0.14 -6.96
C LEU A 54 -8.55 -0.14 -5.89
N GLY A 55 -8.79 0.43 -4.71
CA GLY A 55 -7.82 0.47 -3.62
C GLY A 55 -7.44 -0.94 -3.12
N MET A 56 -8.43 -1.82 -2.94
CA MET A 56 -8.16 -3.21 -2.54
C MET A 56 -7.45 -4.00 -3.65
N GLY A 57 -7.93 -3.90 -4.89
CA GLY A 57 -7.39 -4.62 -6.04
C GLY A 57 -5.96 -4.22 -6.35
N LEU A 58 -5.70 -2.91 -6.47
CA LEU A 58 -4.37 -2.37 -6.73
C LEU A 58 -3.43 -2.66 -5.55
N GLY A 59 -3.91 -2.48 -4.32
CA GLY A 59 -3.10 -2.76 -3.14
C GLY A 59 -2.70 -4.24 -3.00
N LYS A 60 -3.61 -5.17 -3.34
CA LYS A 60 -3.30 -6.61 -3.43
C LYS A 60 -2.32 -6.94 -4.55
N ALA A 61 -2.48 -6.32 -5.72
CA ALA A 61 -1.55 -6.51 -6.84
C ALA A 61 -0.13 -6.02 -6.47
N LEU A 62 -0.02 -4.84 -5.87
CA LEU A 62 1.24 -4.27 -5.41
C LEU A 62 1.89 -5.09 -4.29
N GLN A 63 1.11 -5.60 -3.33
CA GLN A 63 1.62 -6.53 -2.32
C GLN A 63 2.09 -7.86 -2.91
N GLY A 64 1.42 -8.38 -3.94
CA GLY A 64 1.83 -9.62 -4.61
C GLY A 64 3.16 -9.48 -5.35
N VAL A 65 3.49 -8.27 -5.81
CA VAL A 65 4.79 -7.94 -6.43
C VAL A 65 5.83 -7.53 -5.38
N GLY A 66 5.39 -6.93 -4.28
CA GLY A 66 6.21 -6.59 -3.12
C GLY A 66 6.59 -7.82 -2.27
N HIS A 67 7.53 -7.65 -1.36
CA HIS A 67 7.87 -8.67 -0.35
C HIS A 67 7.91 -8.03 1.03
N ALA A 68 7.25 -8.67 1.99
CA ALA A 68 7.32 -8.30 3.40
C ALA A 68 8.63 -8.83 4.01
N GLU A 69 9.77 -8.29 3.59
CA GLU A 69 11.02 -8.61 4.29
C GLU A 69 11.10 -7.82 5.60
N ALA A 70 11.28 -8.57 6.69
CA ALA A 70 11.43 -8.04 8.03
C ALA A 70 12.69 -7.18 8.11
N GLN A 71 12.49 -5.89 8.44
CA GLN A 71 13.51 -4.87 8.71
C GLN A 71 14.20 -4.27 7.48
N PRO A 72 13.59 -3.26 6.82
CA PRO A 72 14.29 -2.46 5.83
C PRO A 72 15.44 -1.66 6.50
N PRO A 73 16.66 -1.66 5.95
CA PRO A 73 17.75 -0.81 6.44
C PRO A 73 17.37 0.67 6.34
N ARG A 74 17.82 1.50 7.31
CA ARG A 74 17.37 2.89 7.56
C ARG A 74 17.25 3.82 6.33
N ALA A 75 17.98 3.55 5.25
CA ALA A 75 17.89 4.32 4.00
C ALA A 75 16.55 4.16 3.27
N GLU A 76 15.89 3.00 3.40
CA GLU A 76 14.64 2.69 2.70
C GLU A 76 13.43 3.40 3.33
N VAL A 77 13.51 3.78 4.61
CA VAL A 77 12.48 4.58 5.30
C VAL A 77 12.35 5.97 4.67
N PHE A 78 13.43 6.53 4.11
CA PHE A 78 13.39 7.84 3.46
C PHE A 78 12.70 7.78 2.08
N ALA A 79 12.85 6.68 1.34
CA ALA A 79 12.19 6.50 0.04
C ALA A 79 10.67 6.31 0.14
N THR A 80 10.16 5.92 1.32
CA THR A 80 8.71 5.81 1.57
C THR A 80 8.03 7.14 1.92
N VAL A 81 8.80 8.20 2.21
CA VAL A 81 8.27 9.51 2.62
C VAL A 81 8.40 10.57 1.51
N ALA A 82 9.34 10.40 0.57
CA ALA A 82 9.59 11.32 -0.54
C ALA A 82 8.76 10.98 -1.78
#